data_AF-A0A955NDJ3-F1
#
_entry.id   AF-A0A955NDJ3-F1
#
_cell.length_a   1.000
_cell.length_b   1.000
_cell.length_c   1.000
_cell.angle_alpha   90.00
_cell.angle_beta   90.00
_cell.angle_gamma   90.00
#
_symmetry.space_group_name_H-M   'P 1'
#
loop_
_entity.id
_entity.type
_entity.pdbx_description
1 polymer ?
#
loop_
_entity_poly.entity_id
_entity_poly.type
_entity_poly.pdbx_seq_one_letter_code
_entity_poly.pdbx_strand_id
1 'polypeptide(L)'
;PLYLLGMVTGLDYVWQTLFVSLSLVLLIKGLKEGEDPSVGLILLSGICLGIASGFRITSIAVLPVWIGVLFFAIPRMGQAFKTMAFLAVATVLSTLICELPVLLNFGSRALSVHPDPVQPVIIAYRLLRYVFPIPLLILLVVGIALIIPRWKDFESSVRIMTGSAAGVLLIVLPGFFLLPREPGYLTLCVPFVAMLFVFSAPRMMVSVFVPLIAIWGFVSVPIMAPEPSQSIEIRIRPEAGPMVEEAKDRFQNLRRSQQLLLITPKEKTAVVVGFDWATLATLRPEWEIENGVLENPDFPVRYYDWIDPQTLSDLKSEDFDLIVVEGTERFTEKKYGIDLLEEGAIYWDRKKRYFR
;
A
#
# COMPACT_ATOMS: atom_id res chain seq x y z
N PRO A 1 -6.45 9.20 11.93
CA PRO A 1 -6.54 10.36 11.01
C PRO A 1 -5.31 11.27 11.07
N LEU A 2 -4.95 11.92 12.19
CA LEU A 2 -3.76 12.80 12.25
C LEU A 2 -2.43 12.08 11.96
N TYR A 3 -2.23 10.87 12.49
CA TYR A 3 -1.08 10.01 12.14
C TYR A 3 -1.05 9.65 10.64
N LEU A 4 -2.21 9.43 10.04
CA LEU A 4 -2.35 9.06 8.62
C LEU A 4 -2.38 10.29 7.67
N LEU A 5 -2.79 11.46 8.16
CA LEU A 5 -2.78 12.76 7.46
C LEU A 5 -1.39 13.38 7.49
N GLY A 6 -0.60 13.09 8.53
CA GLY A 6 0.83 13.37 8.55
C GLY A 6 1.59 12.56 7.49
N MET A 7 1.16 11.32 7.25
CA MET A 7 1.61 10.49 6.12
C MET A 7 0.99 11.01 4.80
N VAL A 8 1.22 12.29 4.43
CA VAL A 8 0.79 12.97 3.18
C VAL A 8 1.10 12.15 1.91
N THR A 9 1.89 11.10 2.09
CA THR A 9 2.23 10.07 1.17
C THR A 9 1.24 8.88 1.23
N GLY A 10 0.29 8.88 0.30
CA GLY A 10 -0.62 7.76 0.06
C GLY A 10 -2.03 8.03 0.55
N LEU A 11 -2.68 9.03 -0.05
CA LEU A 11 -4.11 9.28 0.13
C LEU A 11 -4.91 7.99 -0.08
N ASP A 12 -4.48 7.12 -0.99
CA ASP A 12 -5.00 5.77 -1.17
C ASP A 12 -5.02 4.96 0.13
N TYR A 13 -3.94 4.93 0.93
CA TYR A 13 -3.93 4.28 2.24
C TYR A 13 -4.87 4.95 3.25
N VAL A 14 -4.96 6.28 3.24
CA VAL A 14 -5.88 7.02 4.12
C VAL A 14 -7.33 6.68 3.79
N TRP A 15 -7.68 6.72 2.50
CA TRP A 15 -9.01 6.39 1.99
C TRP A 15 -9.33 4.92 2.19
N GLN A 16 -8.41 4.01 1.88
CA GLN A 16 -8.50 2.59 2.18
C GLN A 16 -8.85 2.39 3.66
N THR A 17 -8.03 2.95 4.55
CA THR A 17 -8.20 2.82 5.99
C THR A 17 -9.53 3.40 6.48
N LEU A 18 -9.93 4.56 5.94
CA LEU A 18 -11.21 5.21 6.24
C LEU A 18 -12.38 4.30 5.83
N PHE A 19 -12.38 3.80 4.60
CA PHE A 19 -13.48 3.01 4.06
C PHE A 19 -13.58 1.63 4.71
N VAL A 20 -12.46 0.97 5.05
CA VAL A 20 -12.51 -0.27 5.86
C VAL A 20 -13.03 0.01 7.27
N SER A 21 -12.61 1.11 7.90
CA SER A 21 -13.11 1.49 9.24
C SER A 21 -14.60 1.85 9.20
N LEU A 22 -15.03 2.58 8.17
CA LEU A 22 -16.43 2.93 7.95
C LEU A 22 -17.29 1.68 7.68
N SER A 23 -16.76 0.73 6.91
CA SER A 23 -17.37 -0.58 6.69
C SER A 23 -17.64 -1.29 8.02
N LEU A 24 -16.65 -1.38 8.92
CA LEU A 24 -16.87 -1.94 10.26
C LEU A 24 -17.97 -1.22 11.05
N VAL A 25 -17.92 0.12 11.09
CA VAL A 25 -18.91 0.92 11.84
C VAL A 25 -20.33 0.69 11.30
N LEU A 26 -20.49 0.66 9.97
CA LEU A 26 -21.77 0.39 9.32
C LEU A 26 -22.26 -1.04 9.57
N LEU A 27 -21.35 -2.02 9.52
CA LEU A 27 -21.64 -3.41 9.83
C LEU A 27 -22.21 -3.55 11.25
N ILE A 28 -21.55 -2.95 12.24
CA ILE A 28 -21.97 -3.01 13.65
C ILE A 28 -23.29 -2.27 13.85
N LYS A 29 -23.45 -1.07 13.27
CA LYS A 29 -24.72 -0.33 13.34
C LYS A 29 -25.87 -1.11 12.68
N GLY A 30 -25.57 -1.87 11.64
CA GLY A 30 -26.51 -2.76 10.98
C GLY A 30 -26.92 -3.97 11.82
N LEU A 31 -26.12 -4.35 12.83
CA LEU A 31 -26.31 -5.53 13.70
C LEU A 31 -26.98 -5.21 15.05
N LYS A 32 -27.69 -4.08 15.17
CA LYS A 32 -28.26 -3.59 16.43
C LYS A 32 -28.95 -4.69 17.25
N GLU A 33 -28.58 -4.83 18.52
CA GLU A 33 -29.02 -5.92 19.39
C GLU A 33 -30.55 -6.00 19.49
N GLY A 34 -31.11 -7.18 19.28
CA GLY A 34 -32.55 -7.46 19.45
C GLY A 34 -33.44 -7.08 18.26
N GLU A 35 -32.89 -6.50 17.19
CA GLU A 35 -33.61 -6.12 15.97
C GLU A 35 -33.13 -6.94 14.76
N ASP A 36 -33.97 -7.02 13.73
CA ASP A 36 -33.55 -7.60 12.46
C ASP A 36 -32.43 -6.73 11.83
N PRO A 37 -31.35 -7.32 11.29
CA PRO A 37 -30.25 -6.58 10.70
C PRO A 37 -30.72 -5.62 9.60
N SER A 38 -30.23 -4.39 9.65
CA SER A 38 -30.55 -3.36 8.66
C SER A 38 -29.83 -3.66 7.34
N VAL A 39 -30.56 -4.25 6.38
CA VAL A 39 -30.02 -4.61 5.06
C VAL A 39 -29.34 -3.42 4.37
N GLY A 40 -29.90 -2.21 4.49
CA GLY A 40 -29.31 -1.00 3.91
C GLY A 40 -27.92 -0.67 4.48
N LEU A 41 -27.74 -0.76 5.80
CA LEU A 41 -26.44 -0.52 6.43
C LEU A 41 -25.42 -1.62 6.10
N ILE A 42 -25.87 -2.87 5.99
CA ILE A 42 -25.01 -4.00 5.59
C ILE A 42 -24.55 -3.85 4.13
N LEU A 43 -25.44 -3.45 3.23
CA LEU A 43 -25.08 -3.15 1.84
C LEU A 43 -24.08 -2.00 1.76
N LEU A 44 -24.31 -0.90 2.49
CA LEU A 44 -23.38 0.22 2.56
C LEU A 44 -22.02 -0.19 3.13
N SER A 45 -22.00 -1.08 4.13
CA SER A 45 -20.78 -1.68 4.66
C SER A 45 -20.00 -2.43 3.56
N GLY A 46 -20.69 -3.23 2.75
CA GLY A 46 -20.09 -3.95 1.62
C GLY A 46 -19.56 -3.00 0.53
N ILE A 47 -20.34 -1.98 0.16
CA ILE A 47 -19.93 -0.94 -0.78
C ILE A 47 -18.67 -0.22 -0.29
N CYS A 48 -18.62 0.16 0.99
CA CYS A 48 -17.42 0.80 1.57
C CYS A 48 -16.20 -0.13 1.47
N LEU A 49 -16.37 -1.42 1.74
CA LEU A 49 -15.26 -2.36 1.65
C LEU A 49 -14.74 -2.54 0.21
N GLY A 50 -15.64 -2.59 -0.80
CA GLY A 50 -15.20 -2.67 -2.20
C GLY A 50 -14.70 -1.34 -2.78
N ILE A 51 -15.14 -0.19 -2.25
CA ILE A 51 -14.47 1.09 -2.54
C ILE A 51 -13.05 1.09 -1.96
N ALA A 52 -12.86 0.54 -0.75
CA ALA A 52 -11.52 0.41 -0.16
C ALA A 52 -10.59 -0.44 -1.03
N SER A 53 -11.11 -1.48 -1.70
CA SER A 53 -10.30 -2.27 -2.62
C SER A 53 -9.88 -1.48 -3.86
N GLY A 54 -10.68 -0.52 -4.32
CA GLY A 54 -10.29 0.38 -5.42
C GLY A 54 -9.10 1.28 -5.11
N PHE A 55 -8.83 1.54 -3.84
CA PHE A 55 -7.58 2.17 -3.41
C PHE A 55 -6.46 1.14 -3.30
N ARG A 56 -6.76 -0.03 -2.72
CA ARG A 56 -5.83 -1.16 -2.58
C ARG A 56 -6.57 -2.49 -2.59
N ILE A 57 -6.37 -3.29 -3.63
CA ILE A 57 -7.09 -4.56 -3.85
C ILE A 57 -7.01 -5.52 -2.65
N THR A 58 -5.92 -5.48 -1.89
CA THR A 58 -5.71 -6.27 -0.66
C THR A 58 -6.77 -6.06 0.41
N SER A 59 -7.51 -4.94 0.38
CA SER A 59 -8.60 -4.66 1.34
C SER A 59 -9.72 -5.70 1.31
N ILE A 60 -9.92 -6.35 0.16
CA ILE A 60 -10.92 -7.42 0.03
C ILE A 60 -10.65 -8.59 0.96
N ALA A 61 -9.39 -8.78 1.40
CA ALA A 61 -9.01 -9.80 2.37
C ALA A 61 -9.69 -9.61 3.74
N VAL A 62 -10.29 -8.46 4.02
CA VAL A 62 -11.08 -8.23 5.25
C VAL A 62 -12.49 -8.83 5.16
N LEU A 63 -13.01 -9.11 3.97
CA LEU A 63 -14.36 -9.62 3.77
C LEU A 63 -14.66 -10.91 4.58
N PRO A 64 -13.77 -11.92 4.65
CA PRO A 64 -13.98 -13.09 5.51
C PRO A 64 -14.18 -12.75 6.99
N VAL A 65 -13.56 -11.69 7.50
CA VAL A 65 -13.77 -11.23 8.88
C VAL A 65 -15.20 -10.73 9.06
N TRP A 66 -15.71 -9.92 8.14
CA TRP A 66 -17.10 -9.43 8.20
C TRP A 66 -18.13 -10.53 8.04
N ILE A 67 -17.86 -11.50 7.17
CA ILE A 67 -18.69 -12.70 7.04
C ILE A 67 -18.70 -13.47 8.38
N GLY A 68 -17.53 -13.66 9.00
CA GLY A 68 -17.42 -14.29 10.31
C GLY A 68 -18.21 -13.55 11.39
N VAL A 69 -18.12 -12.21 11.42
CA VAL A 69 -18.90 -11.37 12.35
C VAL A 69 -20.41 -11.60 12.16
N LEU A 70 -20.91 -11.56 10.93
CA LEU A 70 -22.33 -11.79 10.63
C LEU A 70 -22.78 -13.21 11.02
N PHE A 71 -21.93 -14.21 10.76
CA PHE A 71 -22.20 -15.60 11.09
C PHE A 71 -22.38 -15.81 12.60
N PHE A 72 -21.56 -15.18 13.44
CA PHE A 72 -21.65 -15.31 14.89
C PHE A 72 -22.63 -14.35 15.55
N ALA A 73 -22.91 -13.19 14.93
CA ALA A 73 -23.80 -12.18 15.50
C ALA A 73 -25.29 -12.44 15.19
N ILE A 74 -25.61 -13.11 14.08
CA ILE A 74 -27.00 -13.36 13.67
C ILE A 74 -27.40 -14.80 14.03
N PRO A 75 -28.30 -15.01 15.02
CA PRO A 75 -28.63 -16.35 15.50
C PRO A 75 -29.45 -17.18 14.50
N ARG A 76 -30.20 -16.53 13.60
CA ARG A 76 -31.03 -17.20 12.59
C ARG A 76 -30.21 -17.47 11.33
N MET A 77 -29.78 -18.72 11.14
CA MET A 77 -28.91 -19.13 10.02
C MET A 77 -29.41 -18.66 8.64
N GLY A 78 -30.70 -18.82 8.31
CA GLY A 78 -31.22 -18.39 7.00
C GLY A 78 -31.11 -16.88 6.77
N GLN A 79 -31.31 -16.08 7.81
CA GLN A 79 -31.15 -14.63 7.75
C GLN A 79 -29.66 -14.25 7.72
N ALA A 80 -28.81 -14.94 8.48
CA ALA A 80 -27.36 -14.76 8.45
C ALA A 80 -26.81 -14.98 7.03
N PHE A 81 -27.17 -16.09 6.37
CA PHE A 81 -26.76 -16.38 4.99
C PHE A 81 -27.20 -15.30 4.00
N LYS A 82 -28.45 -14.84 4.10
CA LYS A 82 -28.96 -13.76 3.24
C LYS A 82 -28.17 -12.47 3.44
N THR A 83 -27.92 -12.09 4.69
CA THR A 83 -27.17 -10.88 5.04
C THR A 83 -25.70 -10.97 4.61
N MET A 84 -25.06 -12.12 4.80
CA MET A 84 -23.70 -12.40 4.30
C MET A 84 -23.63 -12.32 2.78
N ALA A 85 -24.61 -12.87 2.07
CA ALA A 85 -24.68 -12.80 0.61
C ALA A 85 -24.81 -11.35 0.13
N PHE A 86 -25.67 -10.55 0.76
CA PHE A 86 -25.79 -9.12 0.43
C PHE A 86 -24.47 -8.36 0.63
N LEU A 87 -23.79 -8.58 1.76
CA LEU A 87 -22.49 -7.98 2.03
C LEU A 87 -21.46 -8.38 0.95
N ALA A 88 -21.36 -9.69 0.67
CA ALA A 88 -20.39 -10.22 -0.28
C ALA A 88 -20.63 -9.71 -1.70
N VAL A 89 -21.88 -9.74 -2.18
CA VAL A 89 -22.26 -9.23 -3.50
C VAL A 89 -21.98 -7.74 -3.61
N ALA A 90 -22.36 -6.93 -2.61
CA ALA A 90 -22.09 -5.50 -2.60
C ALA A 90 -20.58 -5.21 -2.65
N THR A 91 -19.78 -5.95 -1.89
CA THR A 91 -18.32 -5.83 -1.85
C THR A 91 -17.70 -6.19 -3.20
N VAL A 92 -18.06 -7.34 -3.77
CA VAL A 92 -17.49 -7.82 -5.04
C VAL A 92 -17.89 -6.89 -6.19
N LEU A 93 -19.15 -6.46 -6.28
CA LEU A 93 -19.59 -5.55 -7.35
C LEU A 93 -18.90 -4.19 -7.28
N SER A 94 -18.80 -3.60 -6.08
CA SER A 94 -18.09 -2.32 -5.93
C SER A 94 -16.58 -2.46 -6.19
N THR A 95 -15.96 -3.57 -5.77
CA THR A 95 -14.57 -3.90 -6.14
C THR A 95 -14.39 -3.93 -7.66
N LEU A 96 -15.25 -4.68 -8.34
CA LEU A 96 -15.19 -4.82 -9.81
C LEU A 96 -15.36 -3.48 -10.51
N ILE A 97 -16.26 -2.61 -10.03
CA ILE A 97 -16.45 -1.27 -10.60
C ILE A 97 -15.17 -0.42 -10.43
N CYS A 98 -14.57 -0.44 -9.24
CA CYS A 98 -13.36 0.34 -8.99
C CYS A 98 -12.13 -0.17 -9.77
N GLU A 99 -12.00 -1.49 -9.91
CA GLU A 99 -10.86 -2.13 -10.61
C GLU A 99 -11.10 -2.29 -12.11
N LEU A 100 -12.30 -1.98 -12.61
CA LEU A 100 -12.65 -2.17 -14.02
C LEU A 100 -11.64 -1.51 -14.97
N PRO A 101 -11.18 -0.26 -14.77
CA PRO A 101 -10.19 0.35 -15.66
C PRO A 101 -8.86 -0.40 -15.67
N VAL A 102 -8.43 -0.92 -14.52
CA VAL A 102 -7.17 -1.67 -14.38
C VAL A 102 -7.31 -3.02 -15.09
N LEU A 103 -8.42 -3.73 -14.87
CA LEU A 103 -8.68 -5.03 -15.49
C LEU A 103 -8.85 -4.93 -17.01
N LEU A 104 -9.44 -3.84 -17.52
CA LEU A 104 -9.56 -3.61 -18.96
C LEU A 104 -8.22 -3.32 -19.63
N ASN A 105 -7.32 -2.60 -18.96
CA ASN A 105 -6.01 -2.23 -19.52
C ASN A 105 -4.96 -3.35 -19.37
N PHE A 106 -4.93 -4.03 -18.23
CA PHE A 106 -3.86 -4.97 -17.88
C PHE A 106 -4.32 -6.44 -17.85
N GLY A 107 -5.63 -6.70 -18.01
CA GLY A 107 -6.20 -8.04 -17.96
C GLY A 107 -6.04 -8.73 -16.60
N SER A 108 -6.07 -10.06 -16.60
CA SER A 108 -5.87 -10.87 -15.39
C SER A 108 -4.46 -10.76 -14.80
N ARG A 109 -3.48 -10.26 -15.58
CA ARG A 109 -2.12 -10.00 -15.10
C ARG A 109 -2.06 -8.89 -14.05
N ALA A 110 -3.07 -8.02 -13.96
CA ALA A 110 -3.17 -7.05 -12.88
C ALA A 110 -3.20 -7.69 -11.47
N LEU A 111 -3.65 -8.95 -11.39
CA LEU A 111 -3.79 -9.68 -10.13
C LEU A 111 -2.62 -10.62 -9.82
N SER A 112 -1.58 -10.65 -10.68
CA SER A 112 -0.43 -11.53 -10.43
C SER A 112 0.42 -11.01 -9.28
N VAL A 113 0.61 -11.85 -8.27
CA VAL A 113 1.54 -11.58 -7.18
C VAL A 113 2.92 -12.06 -7.62
N HIS A 114 3.90 -11.16 -7.55
CA HIS A 114 5.30 -11.49 -7.79
C HIS A 114 6.04 -11.54 -6.45
N PRO A 115 6.08 -12.71 -5.78
CA PRO A 115 6.78 -12.84 -4.52
C PRO A 115 8.27 -12.61 -4.75
N ASP A 116 8.81 -11.56 -4.12
CA ASP A 116 10.25 -11.34 -4.07
C ASP A 116 10.82 -12.05 -2.84
N PRO A 117 11.85 -12.90 -2.97
CA PRO A 117 12.54 -13.46 -1.82
C PRO A 117 13.27 -12.32 -1.09
N VAL A 118 12.71 -11.89 0.05
CA VAL A 118 13.30 -10.87 0.91
C VAL A 118 13.88 -11.55 2.15
N GLN A 119 15.11 -11.19 2.51
CA GLN A 119 15.77 -11.73 3.69
C GLN A 119 14.96 -11.40 4.96
N PRO A 120 14.78 -12.34 5.91
CA PRO A 120 13.97 -12.14 7.11
C PRO A 120 14.34 -10.89 7.93
N VAL A 121 15.63 -10.52 7.94
CA VAL A 121 16.12 -9.33 8.64
C VAL A 121 15.55 -8.04 8.04
N ILE A 122 15.41 -7.97 6.72
CA ILE A 122 14.79 -6.83 6.01
C ILE A 122 13.28 -6.78 6.28
N ILE A 123 12.63 -7.94 6.37
CA ILE A 123 11.20 -8.04 6.72
C ILE A 123 10.97 -7.51 8.14
N ALA A 124 11.76 -7.98 9.11
CA ALA A 124 11.69 -7.55 10.51
C ALA A 124 11.99 -6.04 10.66
N TYR A 125 13.01 -5.54 9.97
CA TYR A 125 13.32 -4.12 9.88
C TYR A 125 12.11 -3.30 9.41
N ARG A 126 11.48 -3.70 8.29
CA ARG A 126 10.34 -2.98 7.73
C ARG A 126 9.11 -3.04 8.64
N LEU A 127 8.86 -4.18 9.28
CA LEU A 127 7.80 -4.32 10.28
C LEU A 127 8.00 -3.35 11.44
N LEU A 128 9.18 -3.36 12.07
CA LEU A 128 9.46 -2.55 13.25
C LEU A 128 9.53 -1.05 12.92
N ARG A 129 9.99 -0.68 11.72
CA ARG A 129 10.13 0.73 11.33
C ARG A 129 8.82 1.36 10.83
N TYR A 130 8.08 0.65 9.97
CA TYR A 130 6.96 1.25 9.23
C TYR A 130 5.58 0.83 9.75
N VAL A 131 5.48 -0.34 10.40
CA VAL A 131 4.17 -0.94 10.72
C VAL A 131 3.89 -0.97 12.20
N PHE A 132 4.77 -1.62 12.96
CA PHE A 132 4.72 -1.73 14.41
C PHE A 132 5.92 -1.04 15.00
N PRO A 133 5.92 0.30 15.02
CA PRO A 133 6.92 1.00 15.81
C PRO A 133 6.86 0.48 17.25
N ILE A 134 8.01 0.47 17.93
CA ILE A 134 8.15 -0.10 19.28
C ILE A 134 7.00 0.34 20.21
N PRO A 135 6.55 1.61 20.24
CA PRO A 135 5.39 2.02 21.02
C PRO A 135 4.10 1.25 20.65
N LEU A 136 3.80 1.06 19.37
CA LEU A 136 2.62 0.32 18.91
C LEU A 136 2.71 -1.17 19.23
N LEU A 137 3.91 -1.75 19.20
CA LEU A 137 4.13 -3.14 19.60
C LEU A 137 3.91 -3.35 21.10
N ILE A 138 4.42 -2.42 21.93
CA ILE A 138 4.16 -2.40 23.38
C ILE A 138 2.65 -2.29 23.62
N LEU A 139 1.96 -1.39 22.90
CA LEU A 139 0.52 -1.24 22.99
C LEU A 139 -0.26 -2.49 22.59
N LEU A 140 0.16 -3.17 21.53
CA LEU A 140 -0.47 -4.41 21.10
C LEU A 140 -0.35 -5.49 22.18
N VAL A 141 0.86 -5.67 22.74
CA VAL A 141 1.11 -6.66 23.80
C VAL A 141 0.31 -6.33 25.07
N VAL A 142 0.37 -5.07 25.52
CA VAL A 142 -0.38 -4.61 26.70
C VAL A 142 -1.89 -4.72 26.46
N GLY A 143 -2.37 -4.33 25.27
CA GLY A 143 -3.78 -4.42 24.90
C GLY A 143 -4.27 -5.86 24.96
N ILE A 144 -3.56 -6.81 24.34
CA ILE A 144 -3.90 -8.23 24.39
C ILE A 144 -3.90 -8.76 25.84
N ALA A 145 -2.88 -8.41 26.63
CA ALA A 145 -2.79 -8.82 28.03
C ALA A 145 -3.95 -8.29 28.90
N LEU A 146 -4.49 -7.12 28.56
CA LEU A 146 -5.66 -6.54 29.24
C LEU A 146 -7.00 -7.09 28.72
N ILE A 147 -7.10 -7.43 27.43
CA ILE A 147 -8.32 -7.97 26.80
C ILE A 147 -8.63 -9.37 27.33
N ILE A 148 -7.63 -10.28 27.31
CA ILE A 148 -7.83 -11.70 27.61
C ILE A 148 -8.58 -11.94 28.93
N PRO A 149 -8.18 -11.35 30.08
CA PRO A 149 -8.87 -11.60 31.34
C PRO A 149 -10.26 -10.95 31.42
N ARG A 150 -10.52 -9.89 30.67
CA ARG A 150 -11.77 -9.09 30.75
C ARG A 150 -12.76 -9.37 29.62
N TRP A 151 -12.41 -10.29 28.70
CA TRP A 151 -13.20 -10.56 27.50
C TRP A 151 -14.68 -10.86 27.78
N LYS A 152 -14.96 -11.60 28.88
CA LYS A 152 -16.32 -11.96 29.27
C LYS A 152 -17.12 -10.77 29.81
N ASP A 153 -16.44 -9.74 30.32
CA ASP A 153 -17.05 -8.57 30.96
C ASP A 153 -17.42 -7.48 29.94
N PHE A 154 -16.93 -7.58 28.71
CA PHE A 154 -17.24 -6.62 27.66
C PHE A 154 -18.70 -6.73 27.20
N GLU A 155 -19.31 -5.61 26.82
CA GLU A 155 -20.58 -5.61 26.09
C GLU A 155 -20.42 -6.34 24.74
N SER A 156 -21.49 -6.92 24.20
CA SER A 156 -21.41 -7.72 22.97
C SER A 156 -20.89 -6.90 21.79
N SER A 157 -21.28 -5.62 21.70
CA SER A 157 -20.78 -4.66 20.70
C SER A 157 -19.25 -4.50 20.76
N VAL A 158 -18.69 -4.34 21.96
CA VAL A 158 -17.26 -4.22 22.21
C VAL A 158 -16.53 -5.53 21.91
N ARG A 159 -17.12 -6.69 22.26
CA ARG A 159 -16.56 -8.00 21.88
C ARG A 159 -16.50 -8.17 20.37
N ILE A 160 -17.57 -7.81 19.64
CA ILE A 160 -17.59 -7.88 18.18
C ILE A 160 -16.53 -6.95 17.59
N MET A 161 -16.39 -5.71 18.08
CA MET A 161 -15.34 -4.78 17.64
C MET A 161 -13.93 -5.31 17.90
N THR A 162 -13.69 -5.84 19.10
CA THR A 162 -12.37 -6.37 19.50
C THR A 162 -12.03 -7.63 18.71
N GLY A 163 -12.99 -8.55 18.54
CA GLY A 163 -12.83 -9.76 17.72
C GLY A 163 -12.62 -9.44 16.24
N SER A 164 -13.34 -8.44 15.72
CA SER A 164 -13.17 -7.89 14.37
C SER A 164 -11.75 -7.35 14.16
N ALA A 165 -11.27 -6.52 15.07
CA ALA A 165 -9.94 -5.94 15.00
C ALA A 165 -8.85 -7.02 15.06
N ALA A 166 -8.99 -8.01 15.95
CA ALA A 166 -8.09 -9.16 16.00
C ALA A 166 -8.13 -9.99 14.70
N GLY A 167 -9.32 -10.24 14.16
CA GLY A 167 -9.50 -10.96 12.90
C GLY A 167 -8.84 -10.26 11.71
N VAL A 168 -8.97 -8.94 11.60
CA VAL A 168 -8.28 -8.16 10.57
C VAL A 168 -6.77 -8.29 10.70
N LEU A 169 -6.23 -8.15 11.91
CA LEU A 169 -4.78 -8.32 12.14
C LEU A 169 -4.31 -9.73 11.79
N LEU A 170 -5.09 -10.77 12.12
CA LEU A 170 -4.76 -12.15 11.79
C LEU A 170 -4.73 -12.45 10.30
N ILE A 171 -5.49 -11.72 9.47
CA ILE A 171 -5.46 -11.91 8.01
C ILE A 171 -4.41 -11.03 7.35
N VAL A 172 -4.33 -9.76 7.74
CA VAL A 172 -3.50 -8.76 7.05
C VAL A 172 -2.02 -8.93 7.40
N LEU A 173 -1.67 -9.30 8.64
CA LEU A 173 -0.27 -9.46 9.04
C LEU A 173 0.45 -10.61 8.33
N PRO A 174 -0.12 -11.83 8.22
CA PRO A 174 0.48 -12.88 7.39
C PRO A 174 0.64 -12.46 5.92
N GLY A 175 -0.31 -11.69 5.39
CA GLY A 175 -0.26 -11.17 4.02
C GLY A 175 0.99 -10.34 3.72
N PHE A 176 1.57 -9.67 4.71
CA PHE A 176 2.83 -8.93 4.51
C PHE A 176 4.04 -9.81 4.29
N PHE A 177 4.05 -11.04 4.80
CA PHE A 177 5.15 -11.97 4.48
C PHE A 177 5.15 -12.37 3.00
N LEU A 178 4.01 -12.21 2.30
CA LEU A 178 3.92 -12.37 0.85
C LEU A 178 4.39 -11.13 0.08
N LEU A 179 4.23 -9.94 0.66
CA LEU A 179 4.56 -8.64 0.04
C LEU A 179 5.41 -7.73 0.96
N PRO A 180 6.60 -8.19 1.40
CA PRO A 180 7.40 -7.46 2.39
C PRO A 180 7.96 -6.12 1.87
N ARG A 181 7.95 -5.92 0.54
CA ARG A 181 8.42 -4.68 -0.08
C ARG A 181 7.42 -3.52 -0.01
N GLU A 182 6.17 -3.81 0.31
CA GLU A 182 5.10 -2.81 0.41
C GLU A 182 4.54 -2.74 1.84
N PRO A 183 5.34 -2.23 2.80
CA PRO A 183 4.88 -2.08 4.19
C PRO A 183 3.66 -1.16 4.33
N GLY A 184 3.40 -0.33 3.32
CA GLY A 184 2.19 0.47 3.22
C GLY A 184 0.90 -0.36 3.31
N TYR A 185 0.86 -1.60 2.82
CA TYR A 185 -0.33 -2.47 2.96
C TYR A 185 -0.71 -2.74 4.41
N LEU A 186 0.24 -2.67 5.33
CA LEU A 186 0.00 -2.88 6.75
C LEU A 186 -0.45 -1.61 7.48
N THR A 187 -0.52 -0.46 6.81
CA THR A 187 -1.10 0.77 7.40
C THR A 187 -2.56 0.55 7.81
N LEU A 188 -3.27 -0.34 7.11
CA LEU A 188 -4.61 -0.78 7.45
C LEU A 188 -4.69 -1.36 8.88
N CYS A 189 -3.63 -1.98 9.39
CA CYS A 189 -3.61 -2.55 10.74
C CYS A 189 -3.64 -1.51 11.85
N VAL A 190 -3.12 -0.30 11.61
CA VAL A 190 -2.95 0.75 12.63
C VAL A 190 -4.24 1.10 13.37
N PRO A 191 -5.39 1.42 12.71
CA PRO A 191 -6.63 1.69 13.43
C PRO A 191 -7.14 0.48 14.22
N PHE A 192 -6.90 -0.74 13.77
CA PHE A 192 -7.35 -1.95 14.47
C PHE A 192 -6.51 -2.23 15.72
N VAL A 193 -5.19 -2.00 15.66
CA VAL A 193 -4.34 -2.05 16.87
C VAL A 193 -4.77 -0.97 17.86
N ALA A 194 -5.01 0.25 17.38
CA ALA A 194 -5.51 1.33 18.22
C ALA A 194 -6.88 0.99 18.83
N MET A 195 -7.77 0.36 18.07
CA MET A 195 -9.09 -0.07 18.51
C MET A 195 -9.01 -1.14 19.61
N LEU A 196 -8.14 -2.16 19.45
CA LEU A 196 -7.88 -3.15 20.51
C LEU A 196 -7.44 -2.47 21.82
N PHE A 197 -6.61 -1.44 21.71
CA PHE A 197 -6.11 -0.72 22.86
C PHE A 197 -7.17 0.18 23.52
N VAL A 198 -7.91 0.97 22.75
CA VAL A 198 -8.88 1.96 23.27
C VAL A 198 -9.97 1.31 24.12
N PHE A 199 -10.43 0.10 23.77
CA PHE A 199 -11.49 -0.57 24.52
C PHE A 199 -11.03 -1.23 25.83
N SER A 200 -9.72 -1.42 25.99
CA SER A 200 -9.18 -2.25 27.08
C SER A 200 -8.24 -1.50 28.01
N ALA A 201 -7.63 -0.42 27.52
CA ALA A 201 -6.66 0.35 28.25
C ALA A 201 -7.29 1.46 29.11
N PRO A 202 -6.71 1.78 30.27
CA PRO A 202 -7.06 2.99 31.02
C PRO A 202 -6.94 4.25 30.15
N ARG A 203 -7.86 5.21 30.32
CA ARG A 203 -7.89 6.48 29.57
C ARG A 203 -6.54 7.21 29.58
N MET A 204 -5.81 7.16 30.70
CA MET A 204 -4.47 7.75 30.80
C MET A 204 -3.49 7.15 29.78
N MET A 205 -3.50 5.82 29.61
CA MET A 205 -2.61 5.19 28.64
C MET A 205 -2.98 5.58 27.22
N VAL A 206 -4.29 5.63 26.89
CA VAL A 206 -4.75 6.12 25.57
C VAL A 206 -4.27 7.56 25.32
N SER A 207 -4.38 8.45 26.31
CA SER A 207 -3.95 9.84 26.19
C SER A 207 -2.43 10.03 26.04
N VAL A 208 -1.62 9.08 26.49
CA VAL A 208 -0.15 9.13 26.37
C VAL A 208 0.31 8.50 25.06
N PHE A 209 -0.21 7.32 24.74
CA PHE A 209 0.30 6.52 23.64
C PHE A 209 -0.18 6.99 22.26
N VAL A 210 -1.38 7.55 22.15
CA VAL A 210 -1.87 8.10 20.87
C VAL A 210 -0.98 9.26 20.38
N PRO A 211 -0.63 10.26 21.22
CA PRO A 211 0.37 11.27 20.85
C PRO A 211 1.75 10.70 20.54
N LEU A 212 2.23 9.69 21.28
CA LEU A 212 3.54 9.07 21.01
C LEU A 212 3.59 8.41 19.63
N ILE A 213 2.53 7.70 19.22
CA ILE A 213 2.42 7.15 17.85
C ILE A 213 2.42 8.30 16.83
N ALA A 214 1.67 9.37 17.08
CA ALA A 214 1.63 10.53 16.20
C ALA A 214 3.01 11.17 16.02
N ILE A 215 3.77 11.35 17.12
CA ILE A 215 5.11 11.93 17.12
C ILE A 215 6.12 11.00 16.42
N TRP A 216 5.99 9.68 16.57
CA TRP A 216 6.88 8.71 15.94
C TRP A 216 6.96 8.85 14.41
N GLY A 217 5.86 9.28 13.78
CA GLY A 217 5.83 9.56 12.33
C GLY A 217 6.81 10.67 11.91
N PHE A 218 7.13 11.59 12.81
CA PHE A 218 8.01 12.75 12.56
C PHE A 218 9.43 12.55 13.10
N VAL A 219 9.57 11.89 14.25
CA VAL A 219 10.84 11.65 14.93
C VAL A 219 10.91 10.19 15.33
N SER A 220 11.84 9.44 14.75
CA SER A 220 11.99 8.01 15.05
C SER A 220 13.40 7.67 15.54
N VAL A 221 13.49 6.56 16.27
CA VAL A 221 14.78 5.93 16.62
C VAL A 221 15.15 5.06 15.42
N PRO A 222 16.17 5.44 14.62
CA PRO A 222 16.50 4.74 13.41
C PRO A 222 16.94 3.32 13.73
N ILE A 223 16.19 2.39 13.18
CA ILE A 223 16.63 1.02 13.00
C ILE A 223 17.48 1.08 11.72
N MET A 224 18.77 0.71 11.76
CA MET A 224 19.56 0.76 10.53
C MET A 224 19.08 -0.30 9.54
N ALA A 225 19.05 0.06 8.26
CA ALA A 225 18.81 -0.92 7.19
C ALA A 225 19.90 -1.99 7.29
N PRO A 226 19.55 -3.26 7.53
CA PRO A 226 20.54 -4.31 7.69
C PRO A 226 21.27 -4.51 6.36
N GLU A 227 22.60 -4.48 6.37
CA GLU A 227 23.35 -5.20 5.34
C GLU A 227 23.09 -6.70 5.53
N PRO A 228 23.12 -7.53 4.47
CA PRO A 228 22.82 -8.96 4.55
C PRO A 228 23.59 -9.74 5.62
N SER A 229 24.74 -9.23 6.08
CA SER A 229 25.62 -9.80 7.10
C SER A 229 25.49 -9.14 8.49
N GLN A 230 24.65 -8.12 8.66
CA GLN A 230 24.56 -7.32 9.88
C GLN A 230 23.24 -7.54 10.62
N SER A 231 23.32 -7.56 11.95
CA SER A 231 22.15 -7.55 12.83
C SER A 231 21.45 -6.18 12.82
N ILE A 232 20.17 -6.17 13.13
CA ILE A 232 19.39 -4.95 13.33
C ILE A 232 20.00 -4.12 14.47
N GLU A 233 20.56 -2.94 14.16
CA GLU A 233 21.09 -2.00 15.16
C GLU A 233 20.06 -0.90 15.44
N ILE A 234 19.74 -0.69 16.72
CA ILE A 234 18.88 0.40 17.20
C ILE A 234 19.80 1.55 17.65
N ARG A 235 19.76 2.69 16.97
CA ARG A 235 20.53 3.88 17.38
C ARG A 235 19.65 4.85 18.13
N ILE A 236 20.02 5.19 19.37
CA ILE A 236 19.31 6.16 20.23
C ILE A 236 19.61 7.62 19.81
N ARG A 237 19.69 7.89 18.50
CA ARG A 237 19.76 9.25 17.96
C ARG A 237 18.48 9.49 17.18
N PRO A 238 17.63 10.44 17.60
CA PRO A 238 16.41 10.74 16.85
C PRO A 238 16.77 11.19 15.43
N GLU A 239 16.18 10.52 14.44
CA GLU A 239 16.25 10.87 13.03
C GLU A 239 14.86 11.26 12.51
N ALA A 240 14.82 11.69 11.26
CA ALA A 240 13.60 11.86 10.50
C ALA A 240 12.73 10.59 10.64
N GLY A 241 11.49 10.76 11.09
CA GLY A 241 10.52 9.69 11.11
C GLY A 241 10.16 9.24 9.69
N PRO A 242 9.47 8.09 9.54
CA PRO A 242 9.12 7.53 8.24
C PRO A 242 8.44 8.52 7.29
N MET A 243 7.64 9.44 7.82
CA MET A 243 6.94 10.44 7.01
C MET A 243 7.89 11.48 6.40
N VAL A 244 8.90 11.90 7.15
CA VAL A 244 9.86 12.90 6.69
C VAL A 244 10.80 12.29 5.64
N GLU A 245 11.16 11.02 5.82
CA GLU A 245 11.95 10.27 4.84
C GLU A 245 11.18 10.05 3.53
N GLU A 246 9.92 9.60 3.61
CA GLU A 246 9.13 9.38 2.40
C GLU A 246 8.86 10.69 1.64
N ALA A 247 8.58 11.78 2.36
CA ALA A 247 8.48 13.10 1.73
C ALA A 247 9.79 13.50 1.04
N LYS A 248 10.94 13.25 1.68
CA LYS A 248 12.26 13.50 1.10
C LYS A 248 12.50 12.65 -0.14
N ASP A 249 12.16 11.36 -0.11
CA ASP A 249 12.29 10.45 -1.25
C ASP A 249 11.42 10.90 -2.43
N ARG A 250 10.21 11.41 -2.19
CA ARG A 250 9.37 12.00 -3.23
C ARG A 250 9.96 13.26 -3.83
N PHE A 251 10.49 14.17 -3.01
CA PHE A 251 11.20 15.34 -3.54
C PHE A 251 12.42 14.92 -4.35
N GLN A 252 13.10 13.84 -3.96
CA GLN A 252 14.19 13.27 -4.75
C GLN A 252 13.68 12.62 -6.05
N ASN A 253 12.54 11.92 -6.04
CA ASN A 253 11.91 11.35 -7.24
C ASN A 253 11.49 12.46 -8.19
N LEU A 254 10.83 13.52 -7.71
CA LEU A 254 10.47 14.68 -8.52
C LEU A 254 11.70 15.36 -9.12
N ARG A 255 12.76 15.57 -8.31
CA ARG A 255 14.04 16.11 -8.81
C ARG A 255 14.68 15.18 -9.84
N ARG A 256 14.60 13.86 -9.65
CA ARG A 256 15.07 12.86 -10.61
C ARG A 256 14.31 12.99 -11.93
N SER A 257 12.98 13.00 -11.91
CA SER A 257 12.15 13.21 -13.11
C SER A 257 12.47 14.54 -13.78
N GLN A 258 12.64 15.62 -13.02
CA GLN A 258 13.07 16.91 -13.57
C GLN A 258 14.45 16.85 -14.23
N GLN A 259 15.40 16.09 -13.67
CA GLN A 259 16.72 15.89 -14.28
C GLN A 259 16.64 15.10 -15.58
N LEU A 260 15.73 14.13 -15.69
CA LEU A 260 15.49 13.40 -16.94
C LEU A 260 15.02 14.35 -18.05
N LEU A 261 14.15 15.32 -17.74
CA LEU A 261 13.71 16.35 -18.70
C LEU A 261 14.85 17.27 -19.18
N LEU A 262 15.96 17.34 -18.45
CA LEU A 262 17.14 18.12 -18.83
C LEU A 262 18.11 17.31 -19.71
N ILE A 263 17.82 16.04 -19.98
CA ILE A 263 18.57 15.26 -20.96
C ILE A 263 18.25 15.86 -22.34
N THR A 264 19.23 16.56 -22.90
CA THR A 264 19.20 17.12 -24.26
C THR A 264 20.23 16.37 -25.10
N PRO A 265 19.92 15.13 -25.53
CA PRO A 265 20.83 14.38 -26.36
C PRO A 265 20.89 15.02 -27.75
N LYS A 266 22.05 14.89 -28.39
CA LYS A 266 22.26 15.35 -29.77
C LYS A 266 21.79 14.33 -30.80
N GLU A 267 21.71 13.07 -30.39
CA GLU A 267 21.34 11.92 -31.19
C GLU A 267 19.96 11.42 -30.74
N LYS A 268 19.33 10.56 -31.55
CA LYS A 268 18.02 9.99 -31.21
C LYS A 268 18.14 9.14 -29.95
N THR A 269 17.32 9.39 -28.94
CA THR A 269 17.43 8.70 -27.65
C THR A 269 16.07 8.24 -27.14
N ALA A 270 15.99 6.98 -26.75
CA ALA A 270 14.85 6.38 -26.09
C ALA A 270 15.19 6.19 -24.61
N VAL A 271 14.40 6.81 -23.73
CA VAL A 271 14.61 6.76 -22.28
C VAL A 271 13.50 5.92 -21.65
N VAL A 272 13.87 4.80 -21.05
CA VAL A 272 12.97 3.91 -20.30
C VAL A 272 12.92 4.39 -18.86
N VAL A 273 11.79 5.00 -18.49
CA VAL A 273 11.64 5.76 -17.24
C VAL A 273 10.78 5.07 -16.19
N GLY A 274 10.02 4.03 -16.56
CA GLY A 274 9.24 3.24 -15.61
C GLY A 274 8.30 4.10 -14.77
N PHE A 275 8.45 3.99 -13.45
CA PHE A 275 7.64 4.69 -12.47
C PHE A 275 7.75 6.22 -12.53
N ASP A 276 8.76 6.79 -13.20
CA ASP A 276 8.86 8.25 -13.37
C ASP A 276 7.96 8.78 -14.50
N TRP A 277 7.42 7.93 -15.37
CA TRP A 277 6.67 8.31 -16.57
C TRP A 277 5.49 9.25 -16.26
N ALA A 278 4.65 8.89 -15.28
CA ALA A 278 3.48 9.71 -14.92
C ALA A 278 3.88 11.10 -14.41
N THR A 279 5.02 11.19 -13.71
CA THR A 279 5.55 12.48 -13.23
C THR A 279 6.04 13.33 -14.42
N LEU A 280 6.73 12.71 -15.38
CA LEU A 280 7.21 13.40 -16.59
C LEU A 280 6.04 13.94 -17.43
N ALA A 281 5.03 13.11 -17.69
CA ALA A 281 3.82 13.51 -18.43
C ALA A 281 3.08 14.67 -17.75
N THR A 282 3.05 14.69 -16.42
CA THR A 282 2.42 15.80 -15.66
C THR A 282 3.25 17.08 -15.67
N LEU A 283 4.59 16.97 -15.72
CA LEU A 283 5.50 18.13 -15.76
C LEU A 283 5.60 18.77 -17.15
N ARG A 284 5.20 18.04 -18.20
CA ARG A 284 5.22 18.46 -19.61
C ARG A 284 3.88 18.13 -20.30
N PRO A 285 2.76 18.73 -19.86
CA PRO A 285 1.45 18.50 -20.48
C PRO A 285 1.37 18.93 -21.95
N GLU A 286 2.31 19.77 -22.40
CA GLU A 286 2.44 20.23 -23.79
C GLU A 286 3.11 19.23 -24.74
N TRP A 287 3.74 18.17 -24.21
CA TRP A 287 4.37 17.12 -25.01
C TRP A 287 3.33 16.12 -25.51
N GLU A 288 3.51 15.64 -26.73
CA GLU A 288 2.58 14.70 -27.34
C GLU A 288 2.70 13.33 -26.66
N ILE A 289 1.55 12.76 -26.30
CA ILE A 289 1.45 11.41 -25.73
C ILE A 289 0.75 10.54 -26.77
N GLU A 290 1.53 9.82 -27.56
CA GLU A 290 1.02 8.85 -28.53
C GLU A 290 1.42 7.45 -28.11
N ASN A 291 0.44 6.54 -28.00
CA ASN A 291 0.66 5.13 -27.63
C ASN A 291 1.49 4.91 -26.34
N GLY A 292 1.37 5.83 -25.37
CA GLY A 292 2.13 5.76 -24.10
C GLY A 292 3.58 6.22 -24.21
N VAL A 293 3.99 6.76 -25.36
CA VAL A 293 5.28 7.40 -25.57
C VAL A 293 5.11 8.90 -25.36
N LEU A 294 5.97 9.48 -24.52
CA LEU A 294 6.02 10.92 -24.32
C LEU A 294 7.18 11.46 -25.17
N GLU A 295 6.87 12.28 -26.18
CA GLU A 295 7.85 12.81 -27.13
C GLU A 295 8.21 14.28 -26.84
N ASN A 296 9.50 14.60 -26.87
CA ASN A 296 9.96 15.98 -26.76
C ASN A 296 9.95 16.64 -28.17
N PRO A 297 9.19 17.73 -28.41
CA PRO A 297 9.14 18.36 -29.73
C PRO A 297 10.45 19.07 -30.11
N ASP A 298 11.27 19.45 -29.13
CA ASP A 298 12.48 20.24 -29.34
C ASP A 298 13.74 19.37 -29.55
N PHE A 299 13.70 18.10 -29.16
CA PHE A 299 14.84 17.18 -29.19
C PHE A 299 14.39 15.78 -29.60
N PRO A 300 15.22 14.97 -30.28
CA PRO A 300 14.85 13.63 -30.73
C PRO A 300 14.84 12.63 -29.56
N VAL A 301 14.00 12.85 -28.55
CA VAL A 301 13.89 12.05 -27.32
C VAL A 301 12.49 11.51 -27.15
N ARG A 302 12.42 10.19 -26.93
CA ARG A 302 11.19 9.46 -26.63
C ARG A 302 11.28 8.86 -25.23
N TYR A 303 10.31 9.13 -24.38
CA TYR A 303 10.23 8.56 -23.04
C TYR A 303 9.18 7.44 -22.99
N TYR A 304 9.60 6.26 -22.55
CA TYR A 304 8.79 5.04 -22.48
C TYR A 304 8.55 4.67 -21.03
N ASP A 305 7.31 4.33 -20.67
CA ASP A 305 7.02 3.72 -19.36
C ASP A 305 7.74 2.36 -19.27
N TRP A 306 7.53 1.47 -20.23
CA TRP A 306 8.24 0.21 -20.43
C TRP A 306 8.46 -0.03 -21.92
N ILE A 307 9.41 -0.91 -22.23
CA ILE A 307 9.69 -1.33 -23.61
C ILE A 307 9.40 -2.83 -23.74
N ASP A 308 8.58 -3.19 -24.73
CA ASP A 308 8.34 -4.57 -25.14
C ASP A 308 9.31 -5.00 -26.26
N PRO A 309 9.37 -6.31 -26.61
CA PRO A 309 10.32 -6.80 -27.62
C PRO A 309 10.17 -6.14 -29.00
N GLN A 310 8.94 -5.82 -29.41
CA GLN A 310 8.69 -5.21 -30.71
C GLN A 310 9.20 -3.77 -30.74
N THR A 311 8.84 -2.99 -29.72
CA THR A 311 9.28 -1.60 -29.55
C THR A 311 10.80 -1.52 -29.48
N LEU A 312 11.46 -2.46 -28.80
CA LEU A 312 12.92 -2.51 -28.75
C LEU A 312 13.53 -2.75 -30.13
N SER A 313 12.97 -3.69 -30.90
CA SER A 313 13.41 -3.97 -32.27
C SER A 313 13.25 -2.77 -33.17
N ASP A 314 12.13 -2.06 -33.06
CA ASP A 314 11.84 -0.88 -33.87
C ASP A 314 12.82 0.26 -33.54
N LEU A 315 13.06 0.53 -32.26
CA LEU A 315 14.04 1.52 -31.79
C LEU A 315 15.47 1.23 -32.28
N LYS A 316 15.88 -0.05 -32.26
CA LYS A 316 17.18 -0.46 -32.80
C LYS A 316 17.27 -0.25 -34.31
N SER A 317 16.19 -0.49 -35.04
CA SER A 317 16.14 -0.26 -36.48
C SER A 317 16.18 1.23 -36.86
N GLU A 318 15.67 2.09 -35.98
CA GLU A 318 15.63 3.55 -36.15
C GLU A 318 16.89 4.27 -35.63
N ASP A 319 17.87 3.51 -35.12
CA ASP A 319 19.16 3.96 -34.58
C ASP A 319 19.01 4.88 -33.35
N PHE A 320 18.16 4.45 -32.39
CA PHE A 320 18.03 5.13 -31.10
C PHE A 320 19.05 4.61 -30.08
N ASP A 321 19.72 5.54 -29.40
CA ASP A 321 20.42 5.25 -28.16
C ASP A 321 19.40 4.92 -27.06
N LEU A 322 19.66 3.84 -26.33
CA LEU A 322 18.80 3.40 -25.23
C LEU A 322 19.37 3.88 -23.89
N ILE A 323 18.55 4.55 -23.09
CA ILE A 323 18.86 4.90 -21.71
C ILE A 323 17.83 4.23 -20.80
N VAL A 324 18.29 3.55 -19.75
CA VAL A 324 17.42 2.92 -18.74
C VAL A 324 17.64 3.56 -17.37
N VAL A 325 16.55 4.02 -16.75
CA VAL A 325 16.57 4.61 -15.41
C VAL A 325 16.64 3.50 -14.35
N GLU A 326 17.45 3.70 -13.31
CA GLU A 326 17.59 2.77 -12.18
C GLU A 326 16.28 2.15 -11.68
N GLY A 327 16.24 0.82 -11.65
CA GLY A 327 15.14 -0.01 -11.16
C GLY A 327 14.17 -0.46 -12.26
N THR A 328 14.24 0.17 -13.43
CA THR A 328 13.37 -0.10 -14.58
C THR A 328 13.83 -1.34 -15.33
N GLU A 329 15.14 -1.59 -15.38
CA GLU A 329 15.77 -2.72 -16.05
C GLU A 329 15.25 -4.07 -15.52
N ARG A 330 15.21 -4.24 -14.19
CA ARG A 330 14.73 -5.46 -13.54
C ARG A 330 13.26 -5.73 -13.78
N PHE A 331 12.47 -4.67 -13.94
CA PHE A 331 11.04 -4.82 -14.18
C PHE A 331 10.78 -5.23 -15.63
N THR A 332 11.48 -4.61 -16.59
CA THR A 332 11.42 -5.01 -18.00
C THR A 332 11.85 -6.46 -18.19
N GLU A 333 12.93 -6.88 -17.53
CA GLU A 333 13.39 -8.27 -17.52
C GLU A 333 12.32 -9.23 -16.98
N LYS A 334 11.72 -8.91 -15.82
CA LYS A 334 10.66 -9.73 -15.22
C LYS A 334 9.38 -9.78 -16.06
N LYS A 335 8.99 -8.68 -16.69
CA LYS A 335 7.71 -8.55 -17.40
C LYS A 335 7.77 -9.06 -18.83
N TYR A 336 8.89 -8.84 -19.52
CA TYR A 336 9.05 -9.12 -20.94
C TYR A 336 10.17 -10.13 -21.25
N GLY A 337 10.96 -10.53 -20.26
CA GLY A 337 12.09 -11.44 -20.46
C GLY A 337 13.28 -10.81 -21.17
N ILE A 338 13.39 -9.47 -21.13
CA ILE A 338 14.45 -8.72 -21.81
C ILE A 338 15.31 -7.98 -20.80
N ASP A 339 16.62 -8.26 -20.80
CA ASP A 339 17.59 -7.42 -20.10
C ASP A 339 18.04 -6.28 -21.02
N LEU A 340 17.55 -5.07 -20.74
CA LEU A 340 17.90 -3.88 -21.53
C LEU A 340 19.41 -3.57 -21.50
N LEU A 341 20.13 -3.96 -20.45
CA LEU A 341 21.58 -3.74 -20.36
C LEU A 341 22.34 -4.68 -21.29
N GLU A 342 21.92 -5.95 -21.42
CA GLU A 342 22.46 -6.88 -22.42
C GLU A 342 22.17 -6.41 -23.85
N GLU A 343 21.06 -5.70 -24.03
CA GLU A 343 20.64 -5.12 -25.30
C GLU A 343 21.34 -3.78 -25.64
N GLY A 344 22.29 -3.34 -24.81
CA GLY A 344 23.14 -2.17 -25.05
C GLY A 344 22.64 -0.86 -24.44
N ALA A 345 21.64 -0.91 -23.55
CA ALA A 345 21.14 0.30 -22.89
C ALA A 345 22.16 0.89 -21.92
N ILE A 346 22.28 2.22 -21.95
CA ILE A 346 23.08 3.02 -21.03
C ILE A 346 22.33 3.14 -19.72
N TYR A 347 22.95 2.70 -18.64
CA TYR A 347 22.38 2.81 -17.30
C TYR A 347 22.48 4.26 -16.78
N TRP A 348 21.36 4.79 -16.28
CA TRP A 348 21.29 6.11 -15.68
C TRP A 348 20.95 6.03 -14.18
N ASP A 349 21.93 6.40 -13.35
CA ASP A 349 21.82 6.50 -11.87
C ASP A 349 22.05 7.95 -11.43
N ARG A 350 21.25 8.37 -10.44
CA ARG A 350 21.34 9.66 -9.72
C ARG A 350 22.75 10.07 -9.33
N LYS A 351 23.66 9.14 -9.06
CA LYS A 351 25.03 9.43 -8.58
C LYS A 351 26.06 9.55 -9.69
N LYS A 352 25.83 8.99 -10.88
CA LYS A 352 26.83 8.90 -11.94
C LYS A 352 26.17 9.09 -13.31
N ARG A 353 26.50 10.21 -13.96
CA ARG A 353 26.08 10.50 -15.32
C ARG A 353 26.85 9.60 -16.30
N TYR A 354 26.10 8.80 -17.06
CA TYR A 354 26.51 8.01 -18.23
C TYR A 354 27.68 7.03 -18.00
N PHE A 355 27.38 5.72 -17.99
CA PHE A 355 28.36 4.68 -18.26
C PHE A 355 28.12 4.11 -19.65
N ARG A 356 29.15 4.18 -20.50
CA ARG A 356 29.25 3.32 -21.69
C ARG A 356 29.87 1.99 -21.30
#